data_AF-A0A453IAP1-F1
#
_entry.id   AF-A0A453IAP1-F1
#
_cell.length_a   1.000
_cell.length_b   1.000
_cell.length_c   1.000
_cell.angle_alpha   90.00
_cell.angle_beta   90.00
_cell.angle_gamma   90.00
#
_symmetry.space_group_name_H-M   'P 1'
#
loop_
_entity.id
_entity.type
_entity.pdbx_description
1 polymer ?
#
loop_
_entity_poly.entity_id
_entity_poly.type
_entity_poly.pdbx_seq_one_letter_code
_entity_poly.pdbx_strand_id
1 'polypeptide(L)'
;LGEMPLATQYPSLYNIVQCRDAYVATVLQSNPLNIQFRRTLAGNRWEVWLHLVRRLMDVHLSQQPDQLHWKLTKNGVFPVKSMYLVDL
;
A
#
# COMPACT_ATOMS: atom_id res chain seq x y z
N LEU A 1 5.60 -1.46 -3.21
CA LEU A 1 4.37 -0.64 -3.04
C LEU A 1 4.43 0.33 -1.83
N GLY A 2 5.54 0.44 -1.09
CA GLY A 2 5.57 1.08 0.24
C GLY A 2 6.11 2.53 0.35
N GLU A 3 6.61 3.15 -0.72
CA GLU A 3 7.16 4.52 -0.63
C GLU A 3 6.11 5.62 -0.79
N MET A 4 4.98 5.32 -1.45
CA MET A 4 3.90 6.29 -1.68
C MET A 4 2.54 5.61 -1.45
N PRO A 5 1.54 6.27 -0.84
CA PRO A 5 0.22 5.67 -0.67
C PRO A 5 -0.43 5.26 -2.01
N LEU A 6 -1.19 4.16 -2.01
CA LEU A 6 -1.94 3.71 -3.19
C LEU A 6 -2.94 4.78 -3.68
N ALA A 7 -3.50 5.56 -2.76
CA ALA A 7 -4.39 6.67 -3.09
C ALA A 7 -3.71 7.71 -4.00
N THR A 8 -2.42 7.97 -3.79
CA THR A 8 -1.63 8.90 -4.60
C THR A 8 -1.15 8.25 -5.91
N GLN A 9 -0.80 6.96 -5.88
CA GLN A 9 -0.35 6.23 -7.08
C GLN A 9 -1.49 5.93 -8.06
N TYR A 10 -2.70 5.66 -7.55
CA TYR A 10 -3.84 5.18 -8.32
C TYR A 10 -5.15 5.91 -7.94
N PRO A 11 -5.20 7.25 -8.07
CA PRO A 11 -6.36 8.02 -7.62
C PRO A 11 -7.65 7.61 -8.33
N SER A 12 -7.58 7.24 -9.62
CA SER A 12 -8.73 6.80 -10.42
C SER A 12 -9.34 5.49 -9.93
N LEU A 13 -8.54 4.57 -9.39
CA LEU A 13 -9.02 3.33 -8.77
C LEU A 13 -9.47 3.55 -7.33
N TYR A 14 -8.68 4.30 -6.55
CA TYR A 14 -8.95 4.54 -5.13
C TYR A 14 -10.27 5.28 -4.91
N ASN A 15 -10.64 6.16 -5.83
CA ASN A 15 -11.90 6.88 -5.77
C ASN A 15 -13.13 6.00 -5.97
N ILE A 16 -12.98 4.82 -6.59
CA ILE A 16 -14.09 3.91 -6.90
C ILE A 16 -14.03 2.58 -6.15
N VAL A 17 -12.98 2.31 -5.36
CA VAL A 17 -12.92 1.10 -4.53
C VAL A 17 -14.00 1.15 -3.43
N GLN A 18 -14.59 -0.01 -3.13
CA GLN A 18 -15.64 -0.12 -2.12
C GLN A 18 -15.07 -0.08 -0.70
N CYS A 19 -13.97 -0.80 -0.47
CA CYS A 19 -13.22 -0.84 0.78
C CYS A 19 -11.82 -0.23 0.59
N ARG A 20 -11.52 0.85 1.31
CA ARG A 20 -10.24 1.57 1.22
C ARG A 20 -9.23 1.11 2.26
N ASP A 21 -9.71 0.50 3.34
CA ASP A 21 -8.92 0.11 4.51
C ASP A 21 -8.50 -1.36 4.47
N ALA A 22 -8.48 -1.97 3.28
CA ALA A 22 -8.08 -3.36 3.10
C ALA A 22 -6.55 -3.52 3.18
N TYR A 23 -6.10 -4.48 3.97
CA TYR A 23 -4.69 -4.86 4.03
C TYR A 23 -4.28 -5.63 2.78
N VAL A 24 -3.05 -5.40 2.30
CA VAL A 24 -2.47 -6.13 1.16
C VAL A 24 -2.45 -7.64 1.41
N ALA A 25 -2.17 -8.05 2.67
CA ALA A 25 -2.21 -9.45 3.07
C ALA A 25 -3.59 -10.09 2.85
N THR A 26 -4.68 -9.41 3.24
CA THR A 26 -6.04 -9.90 3.04
C THR A 26 -6.41 -9.98 1.56
N VAL A 27 -5.99 -8.98 0.77
CA VAL A 27 -6.28 -8.92 -0.67
C VAL A 27 -5.61 -10.06 -1.44
N LEU A 28 -4.37 -10.42 -1.06
CA LEU A 28 -3.59 -11.46 -1.72
C LEU A 28 -4.00 -12.90 -1.33
N GLN A 29 -4.91 -13.08 -0.37
CA GLN A 29 -5.39 -14.40 0.07
C GLN A 29 -6.37 -15.06 -0.91
N SER A 30 -6.86 -14.35 -1.94
CA SER A 30 -7.84 -14.87 -2.89
C SER A 30 -7.42 -14.69 -4.35
N ASN A 31 -7.86 -15.61 -5.22
CA ASN A 31 -7.77 -15.48 -6.67
C ASN A 31 -9.16 -15.70 -7.31
N PRO A 32 -9.79 -14.68 -7.91
CA PRO A 32 -9.28 -13.31 -8.12
C PRO A 32 -9.13 -12.51 -6.81
N LEU A 33 -8.34 -11.44 -6.85
CA LEU A 33 -8.09 -10.56 -5.70
C LEU A 33 -9.40 -10.04 -5.09
N ASN A 34 -9.49 -10.03 -3.76
CA ASN A 34 -10.68 -9.58 -3.03
C ASN A 34 -10.78 -8.04 -3.01
N ILE A 35 -11.00 -7.43 -4.18
CA ILE A 35 -11.18 -6.00 -4.36
C ILE A 35 -12.49 -5.75 -5.09
N GLN A 36 -13.36 -4.95 -4.47
CA GLN A 36 -14.65 -4.59 -5.02
C GLN A 36 -14.66 -3.11 -5.44
N PHE A 37 -15.33 -2.81 -6.55
CA PHE A 37 -15.44 -1.46 -7.11
C PHE A 37 -16.90 -1.01 -7.20
N ARG A 38 -17.16 0.26 -6.87
CA ARG A 38 -18.48 0.91 -6.97
C ARG A 38 -18.86 1.32 -8.40
N ARG A 39 -17.91 1.20 -9.34
CA ARG A 39 -18.03 1.60 -10.74
C ARG A 39 -17.33 0.56 -11.60
N THR A 40 -17.82 0.37 -12.82
CA THR A 40 -17.21 -0.52 -13.80
C THR A 40 -15.79 -0.09 -14.13
N LEU A 41 -14.88 -1.07 -14.19
CA LEU A 41 -13.54 -0.88 -14.73
C LEU A 41 -13.61 -0.94 -16.25
N ALA A 42 -13.46 0.21 -16.91
CA ALA A 42 -13.46 0.30 -18.37
C ALA A 42 -12.44 1.35 -18.84
N GLY A 43 -11.93 1.16 -20.06
CA GLY A 43 -10.92 2.02 -20.67
C GLY A 43 -9.67 2.13 -19.80
N ASN A 44 -9.18 3.36 -19.62
CA ASN A 44 -7.99 3.67 -18.80
C ASN A 44 -8.05 3.04 -17.38
N ARG A 45 -9.24 2.93 -16.77
CA ARG A 45 -9.34 2.30 -15.43
C ARG A 45 -8.99 0.81 -15.43
N TRP A 46 -9.27 0.10 -16.53
CA TRP A 46 -8.90 -1.29 -16.68
C TRP A 46 -7.38 -1.46 -16.81
N GLU A 47 -6.72 -0.60 -17.59
CA GLU A 47 -5.27 -0.61 -17.75
C GLU A 47 -4.55 -0.31 -16.43
N VAL A 48 -5.03 0.70 -15.70
CA VAL A 48 -4.51 1.06 -14.37
C VAL A 48 -4.71 -0.10 -13.38
N TRP A 49 -5.84 -0.80 -13.44
CA TRP A 49 -6.09 -1.99 -12.63
C TRP A 49 -5.10 -3.11 -12.96
N LEU A 50 -4.91 -3.45 -14.24
CA LEU A 50 -3.94 -4.47 -14.64
C LEU A 50 -2.51 -4.12 -14.22
N HIS A 51 -2.14 -2.84 -14.29
CA HIS A 51 -0.84 -2.37 -13.81
C HIS A 51 -0.69 -2.55 -12.29
N LEU A 52 -1.73 -2.24 -11.51
CA LEU A 52 -1.73 -2.50 -10.06
C LEU A 52 -1.63 -4.00 -9.76
N VAL A 53 -2.40 -4.85 -10.44
CA VAL A 53 -2.38 -6.31 -10.25
C VAL A 53 -0.98 -6.87 -10.51
N ARG A 54 -0.31 -6.47 -11.60
CA ARG A 54 1.07 -6.90 -11.88
C ARG A 54 2.02 -6.56 -10.74
N ARG A 55 1.98 -5.31 -10.26
CA ARG A 55 2.82 -4.89 -9.13
C ARG A 55 2.48 -5.61 -7.82
N LEU A 56 1.23 -6.01 -7.63
CA LEU A 56 0.81 -6.80 -6.48
C LEU A 56 1.35 -8.24 -6.57
N MET A 57 1.42 -8.83 -7.76
CA MET A 57 1.99 -10.18 -7.95
C MET A 57 3.49 -10.23 -7.65
N ASP A 58 4.20 -9.11 -7.79
CA ASP A 58 5.61 -9.00 -7.42
C ASP A 58 5.83 -8.82 -5.90
N VAL A 59 4.77 -8.59 -5.12
CA VAL A 59 4.88 -8.42 -3.67
C VAL A 59 5.00 -9.78 -2.98
N HIS A 60 6.12 -9.95 -2.30
CA HIS A 60 6.37 -11.09 -1.42
C HIS A 60 6.16 -10.65 0.02
N LEU A 61 5.09 -11.13 0.65
CA LEU A 61 4.84 -10.88 2.06
C LEU A 61 5.69 -11.82 2.91
N SER A 62 6.35 -11.27 3.93
CA SER A 62 7.04 -12.07 4.95
C SER A 62 6.13 -12.26 6.15
N GLN A 63 6.42 -13.26 6.99
CA GLN A 63 5.74 -13.46 8.28
C GLN A 63 6.29 -12.54 9.39
N GLN A 64 7.23 -11.65 9.06
CA GLN A 64 7.77 -10.71 10.05
C GLN A 64 6.73 -9.63 10.39
N PRO A 65 6.68 -9.17 11.65
CA PRO A 65 5.85 -8.04 12.02
C PRO A 65 6.21 -6.79 11.22
N ASP A 66 5.21 -5.97 10.90
CA ASP A 66 5.43 -4.68 10.26
C ASP A 66 6.31 -3.79 11.14
N GLN A 67 7.30 -3.14 10.52
CA GLN A 67 8.21 -2.22 11.21
C GLN A 67 7.86 -0.77 10.86
N LEU A 68 7.65 0.05 11.89
CA LEU A 68 7.49 1.50 11.76
C LEU A 68 8.86 2.17 11.80
N HIS A 69 9.25 2.79 10.69
CA HIS A 69 10.47 3.59 10.60
C HIS A 69 10.14 5.07 10.47
N TRP A 70 10.63 5.89 11.39
CA TRP A 70 10.59 7.34 11.25
C TRP A 70 11.71 7.78 10.30
N LYS A 71 11.36 8.32 9.14
CA LYS A 71 12.31 8.84 8.14
C LYS A 71 12.73 10.29 8.47
N LEU A 72 13.41 10.50 9.61
CA LEU A 72 13.92 11.82 10.03
C LEU A 72 15.41 12.01 9.67
N THR A 73 16.11 10.95 9.28
CA THR A 73 17.52 10.98 8.86
C THR A 73 17.65 10.62 7.39
N LYS A 74 18.77 11.01 6.76
CA LYS A 74 19.09 10.63 5.36
C LYS A 74 19.12 9.12 5.14
N ASN A 75 19.38 8.34 6.19
CA ASN A 75 19.41 6.88 6.14
C ASN A 75 18.02 6.25 6.34
N GLY A 76 16.97 7.07 6.49
CA GLY A 76 15.58 6.62 6.56
C GLY A 76 15.16 5.91 7.86
N VAL A 77 16.06 5.84 8.85
CA VAL A 77 15.79 5.21 10.15
C VAL A 77 16.11 6.21 11.26
N PHE A 78 15.09 6.49 12.07
CA PHE A 78 15.22 7.24 13.31
C PHE A 78 14.52 6.45 14.43
N PRO A 79 15.26 5.94 15.41
CA PRO A 79 14.67 5.16 16.50
C PRO A 79 13.93 6.08 17.47
N VAL A 80 12.75 5.66 17.94
CA VAL A 80 11.89 6.42 18.89
C VAL A 80 12.66 6.84 20.14
N LYS A 81 13.61 6.02 20.62
CA LYS A 81 14.47 6.35 21.76
C LYS A 81 15.25 7.65 21.56
N SER A 82 15.70 7.95 20.34
CA SER A 82 16.42 9.20 20.04
C SER A 82 15.53 10.43 20.08
N MET A 83 14.20 10.29 20.08
CA MET A 83 13.26 11.41 20.19
C MET A 83 13.22 11.98 21.62
N TYR A 84 13.39 11.14 22.63
CA TYR A 84 13.31 11.53 24.05
C TYR A 84 14.67 11.79 24.70
N LEU A 85 15.77 11.56 23.98
CA LEU A 85 17.13 11.86 24.45
C LEU A 85 17.55 13.32 24.17
N VAL A 86 16.77 14.07 23.41
CA VAL A 86 17.06 15.50 23.13
C VAL A 86 16.63 16.39 24.31
N ASP A 87 15.83 15.86 25.24
CA ASP A 87 15.28 16.59 26.41
C ASP A 87 15.95 16.18 27.75
N LEU A 88 17.13 15.56 27.73
CA LEU A 88 17.93 15.18 28.92
C LEU A 88 19.27 15.91 28.99
#